data_AF-A0A554JNN0-F1
#
_entry.id   AF-A0A554JNN0-F1
#
_cell.length_a   1.000
_cell.length_b   1.000
_cell.length_c   1.000
_cell.angle_alpha   90.00
_cell.angle_beta   90.00
_cell.angle_gamma   90.00
#
_symmetry.space_group_name_H-M   'P 1'
#
loop_
_entity.id
_entity.type
_entity.pdbx_description
1 polymer ?
#
loop_
_entity_poly.entity_id
_entity_poly.type
_entity_poly.pdbx_seq_one_letter_code
_entity_poly.pdbx_strand_id
1 'polypeptide(L)'
;MKEIVQDGAPVLRGTAEPVPEKLFGSPELARLVKDMEEALDKEIEGVALAAPQIGVPYRLFIVRKDRTLPFQKEGPKKGPPAPPPAPEVEVYVNPEILKTSRKRANMDEGCLSVRGIYGTTSRHERVTIRARRPDGSNVERGAGGLMAQIFEHEVDHLNGILFIDHAKNLVRISHGAQPSFAYFGTPSVASETLAMLLEQGFVPDVVVTSPDAPKGRGLALAPSETKELALLHGIPVLTPEKLDTEAIARIAAYECEYAIVVAYGKIFPETLISAFPQGVINVHYSLLPKYRGATPLEAALLAGDAVTGVTMQKMAKELDAGDIIAQ
;
A
#
# COMPACT_ATOMS: atom_id res chain seq x y z
N MET A 1 13.20 17.34 14.47
CA MET A 1 12.84 16.01 13.94
C MET A 1 13.29 16.00 12.49
N LYS A 2 13.99 14.96 12.01
CA LYS A 2 14.54 14.93 10.65
C LYS A 2 13.54 14.30 9.68
N GLU A 3 13.39 14.90 8.50
CA GLU A 3 12.55 14.37 7.43
C GLU A 3 13.38 13.52 6.46
N ILE A 4 12.71 12.62 5.73
CA ILE A 4 13.36 11.81 4.70
C ILE A 4 13.60 12.67 3.46
N VAL A 5 14.86 12.93 3.16
CA VAL A 5 15.26 13.69 1.97
C VAL A 5 14.96 12.90 0.70
N GLN A 6 14.60 13.62 -0.36
CA GLN A 6 14.22 13.05 -1.65
C GLN A 6 15.37 13.15 -2.66
N ASP A 7 15.26 12.38 -3.75
CA ASP A 7 16.20 12.41 -4.88
C ASP A 7 16.45 13.85 -5.35
N GLY A 8 17.71 14.14 -5.68
CA GLY A 8 18.25 15.48 -5.86
C GLY A 8 18.96 16.05 -4.62
N ALA A 9 18.73 15.52 -3.42
CA ALA A 9 19.51 15.89 -2.25
C ALA A 9 20.97 15.39 -2.36
N PRO A 10 22.00 16.26 -2.28
CA PRO A 10 23.39 15.85 -2.50
C PRO A 10 23.89 14.72 -1.60
N VAL A 11 23.38 14.66 -0.36
CA VAL A 11 23.72 13.64 0.64
C VAL A 11 23.38 12.21 0.18
N LEU A 12 22.35 12.04 -0.66
CA LEU A 12 21.95 10.74 -1.20
C LEU A 12 22.89 10.21 -2.29
N ARG A 13 23.76 11.08 -2.82
CA ARG A 13 24.70 10.75 -3.91
C ARG A 13 26.15 10.73 -3.44
N GLY A 14 26.40 11.03 -2.17
CA GLY A 14 27.72 10.93 -1.55
C GLY A 14 27.97 9.56 -0.93
N THR A 15 29.23 9.13 -0.89
CA THR A 15 29.62 7.97 -0.09
C THR A 15 29.65 8.37 1.38
N ALA A 16 28.87 7.67 2.21
CA ALA A 16 28.77 7.94 3.63
C ALA A 16 30.07 7.57 4.37
N GLU A 17 30.43 8.36 5.37
CA GLU A 17 31.60 8.16 6.22
C GLU A 17 31.33 7.11 7.30
N PRO A 18 32.33 6.30 7.70
CA PRO A 18 32.19 5.43 8.85
C PRO A 18 31.82 6.22 10.11
N VAL A 19 30.87 5.71 10.90
CA VAL A 19 30.59 6.20 12.26
C VAL A 19 31.88 6.09 13.09
N PRO A 20 32.39 7.20 13.66
CA PRO A 20 33.63 7.20 14.45
C PRO A 20 33.54 6.34 15.72
N GLU A 21 34.65 5.72 16.12
CA GLU A 21 34.74 4.88 17.33
C GLU A 21 34.21 5.54 18.61
N LYS A 22 34.45 6.84 18.76
CA LYS A 22 34.01 7.64 19.93
C LYS A 22 32.48 7.76 20.06
N LEU A 23 31.72 7.46 18.99
CA LEU A 23 30.26 7.57 19.00
C LEU A 23 29.58 6.27 19.45
N PHE A 24 30.26 5.13 19.46
CA PHE A 24 29.67 3.89 19.96
C PHE A 24 29.39 4.01 21.48
N GLY A 25 28.20 3.59 21.89
CA GLY A 25 27.70 3.75 23.27
C GLY A 25 27.38 5.19 23.69
N SER A 26 27.51 6.16 22.78
CA SER A 26 27.25 7.57 23.08
C SER A 26 25.76 7.95 23.02
N PRO A 27 25.32 8.97 23.78
CA PRO A 27 23.98 9.54 23.63
C PRO A 27 23.72 10.12 22.23
N GLU A 28 24.75 10.59 21.54
CA GLU A 28 24.65 11.15 20.19
C GLU A 28 24.24 10.09 19.16
N LEU A 29 24.90 8.92 19.18
CA LEU A 29 24.53 7.81 18.31
C LEU A 29 23.14 7.26 18.64
N ALA A 30 22.81 7.14 19.92
CA ALA A 30 21.47 6.73 20.35
C ALA A 30 20.39 7.71 19.87
N ARG A 31 20.67 9.01 19.92
CA ARG A 31 19.76 10.05 19.39
C ARG A 31 19.59 9.94 17.88
N LEU A 32 20.67 9.70 17.14
CA LEU A 32 20.61 9.50 15.69
C LEU A 32 19.74 8.30 15.32
N VAL A 33 19.94 7.15 15.98
CA VAL A 33 19.12 5.96 15.77
C VAL A 33 17.65 6.26 16.05
N LYS A 34 17.35 6.98 17.13
CA LYS A 34 15.98 7.39 17.45
C LYS A 34 15.37 8.32 16.39
N ASP A 35 16.13 9.29 15.89
CA ASP A 35 15.65 10.19 14.82
C ASP A 35 15.35 9.40 13.53
N MET A 36 16.11 8.34 13.24
CA MET A 36 15.85 7.45 12.09
C MET A 36 14.61 6.59 12.30
N GLU A 37 14.41 6.06 13.51
CA GLU A 37 13.21 5.31 13.89
C GLU A 37 11.96 6.20 13.78
N GLU A 38 11.99 7.40 14.37
CA GLU A 38 10.88 8.37 14.27
C GLU A 38 10.57 8.77 12.81
N ALA A 39 11.56 8.80 11.92
CA ALA A 39 11.36 9.06 10.50
C ALA A 39 10.74 7.86 9.77
N LEU A 40 11.24 6.64 10.03
CA LEU A 40 10.74 5.41 9.42
C LEU A 40 9.32 5.06 9.89
N ASP A 41 8.98 5.41 11.13
CA ASP A 41 7.68 5.10 11.73
C ASP A 41 6.51 5.84 11.08
N LYS A 42 6.80 7.00 10.47
CA LYS A 42 5.83 7.78 9.69
C LYS A 42 5.52 7.17 8.33
N GLU A 43 6.39 6.29 7.85
CA GLU A 43 6.25 5.64 6.55
C GLU A 43 5.68 4.24 6.79
N ILE A 44 4.37 4.07 6.60
CA ILE A 44 3.62 2.85 6.94
C ILE A 44 4.26 1.60 6.30
N GLU A 45 4.71 1.70 5.06
CA GLU A 45 5.29 0.59 4.29
C GLU A 45 6.83 0.52 4.38
N GLY A 46 7.48 1.47 5.05
CA GLY A 46 8.94 1.52 5.13
C GLY A 46 9.51 0.36 5.95
N VAL A 47 10.36 -0.48 5.35
CA VAL A 47 10.97 -1.65 6.04
C VAL A 47 12.36 -1.36 6.61
N ALA A 48 13.07 -0.38 6.07
CA ALA A 48 14.42 0.01 6.45
C ALA A 48 14.69 1.47 6.10
N LEU A 49 15.74 2.05 6.69
CA LEU A 49 16.16 3.42 6.45
C LEU A 49 17.66 3.59 6.69
N ALA A 50 18.37 4.20 5.74
CA ALA A 50 19.78 4.58 5.86
C ALA A 50 19.93 6.03 6.37
N ALA A 51 20.98 6.29 7.15
CA ALA A 51 21.25 7.62 7.71
C ALA A 51 21.36 8.75 6.65
N PRO A 52 21.93 8.52 5.44
CA PRO A 52 21.92 9.53 4.38
C PRO A 52 20.51 10.00 4.00
N GLN A 53 19.49 9.14 4.13
CA GLN A 53 18.10 9.48 3.82
C GLN A 53 17.49 10.46 4.80
N ILE A 54 18.08 10.66 5.99
CA ILE A 54 17.70 11.75 6.91
C ILE A 54 18.76 12.87 6.94
N GLY A 55 19.57 12.96 5.89
CA GLY A 55 20.59 14.00 5.74
C GLY A 55 21.84 13.81 6.61
N VAL A 56 22.12 12.59 7.08
CA VAL A 56 23.31 12.29 7.89
C VAL A 56 24.27 11.39 7.10
N PRO A 57 25.47 11.84 6.74
CA PRO A 57 26.37 11.10 5.85
C PRO A 57 27.16 10.02 6.61
N TYR A 58 26.51 9.23 7.48
CA TYR A 58 27.14 8.12 8.20
C TYR A 58 26.75 6.76 7.64
N ARG A 59 27.69 5.81 7.69
CA ARG A 59 27.46 4.39 7.32
C ARG A 59 26.63 3.69 8.38
N LEU A 60 25.33 3.97 8.39
CA LEU A 60 24.40 3.41 9.37
C LEU A 60 23.03 3.23 8.72
N PHE A 61 22.41 2.08 8.93
CA PHE A 61 21.00 1.86 8.57
C PHE A 61 20.27 1.09 9.67
N ILE A 62 18.95 1.21 9.67
CA ILE A 62 18.05 0.46 10.56
C ILE A 62 17.08 -0.40 9.74
N VAL A 63 16.62 -1.50 10.32
CA VAL A 63 15.63 -2.41 9.72
C VAL A 63 14.53 -2.69 10.73
N ARG A 64 13.26 -2.51 10.36
CA ARG A 64 12.10 -2.83 11.21
C ARG A 64 11.80 -4.32 11.16
N LYS A 65 11.94 -5.04 12.29
CA LYS A 65 11.69 -6.48 12.33
C LYS A 65 10.22 -6.83 12.12
N ASP A 66 9.33 -6.05 12.73
CA ASP A 66 7.88 -6.20 12.64
C ASP A 66 7.36 -6.07 11.19
N ARG A 67 8.10 -5.38 10.32
CA ARG A 67 7.76 -5.17 8.89
C ARG A 67 8.53 -6.08 7.93
N THR A 68 9.48 -6.87 8.42
CA THR A 68 10.35 -7.74 7.59
C THR A 68 10.19 -9.23 7.89
N LEU A 69 9.47 -9.57 8.94
CA LEU A 69 9.00 -10.94 9.13
C LEU A 69 7.97 -11.25 8.06
N PRO A 70 8.06 -12.41 7.37
CA PRO A 70 6.94 -12.85 6.57
C PRO A 70 5.72 -12.89 7.50
N PHE A 71 4.58 -12.34 7.06
CA PHE A 71 3.29 -12.77 7.60
C PHE A 71 3.39 -14.27 7.74
N GLN A 72 3.37 -14.76 8.98
CA GLN A 72 3.50 -16.18 9.22
C GLN A 72 2.47 -16.87 8.33
N LYS A 73 2.93 -17.62 7.33
CA LYS A 73 2.18 -18.77 6.80
C LYS A 73 2.14 -19.82 7.91
N GLU A 74 1.60 -19.46 9.06
CA GLU A 74 1.11 -20.42 10.01
C GLU A 74 -0.19 -20.93 9.39
N GLY A 75 -0.11 -22.13 8.80
CA GLY A 75 -1.31 -22.93 8.59
C GLY A 75 -2.14 -22.94 9.88
N PRO A 76 -3.46 -23.16 9.80
CA PRO A 76 -4.43 -22.75 10.81
C PRO A 76 -4.01 -23.24 12.20
N LYS A 77 -3.42 -22.35 13.00
CA LYS A 77 -3.20 -22.64 14.41
C LYS A 77 -4.49 -22.35 15.15
N LYS A 78 -4.98 -23.35 15.90
CA LYS A 78 -6.08 -23.16 16.83
C LYS A 78 -5.61 -22.27 17.97
N GLY A 79 -6.04 -21.01 17.96
CA GLY A 79 -5.81 -20.05 19.04
C GLY A 79 -5.94 -18.61 18.54
N PRO A 80 -6.17 -17.64 19.44
CA PRO A 80 -6.09 -16.23 19.07
C PRO A 80 -4.69 -15.92 18.52
N PRO A 81 -4.56 -15.04 17.51
CA PRO A 81 -3.27 -14.63 16.98
C PRO A 81 -2.40 -14.10 18.12
N ALA A 82 -1.12 -14.48 18.12
CA ALA A 82 -0.16 -13.87 19.05
C ALA A 82 -0.17 -12.35 18.83
N PRO A 83 -0.08 -11.54 19.90
CA PRO A 83 0.04 -10.10 19.74
C PRO A 83 1.25 -9.79 18.84
N PRO A 84 1.15 -8.78 17.95
CA PRO A 84 2.26 -8.41 17.11
C PRO A 84 3.49 -8.14 17.99
N PRO A 85 4.69 -8.56 17.56
CA PRO A 85 5.91 -8.27 18.31
C PRO A 85 6.01 -6.75 18.51
N ALA A 86 6.55 -6.34 19.66
CA ALA A 86 6.81 -4.92 19.91
C ALA A 86 7.64 -4.34 18.75
N PRO A 87 7.39 -3.08 18.34
CA PRO A 87 8.18 -2.44 17.30
C PRO A 87 9.65 -2.47 17.71
N GLU A 88 10.46 -3.19 16.93
CA GLU A 88 11.87 -3.42 17.22
C GLU A 88 12.68 -3.16 15.94
N VAL A 89 13.64 -2.25 16.04
CA VAL A 89 14.60 -1.97 14.97
C VAL A 89 15.91 -2.74 15.19
N GLU A 90 16.44 -3.32 14.13
CA GLU A 90 17.83 -3.76 14.08
C GLU A 90 18.71 -2.66 13.50
N VAL A 91 19.78 -2.31 14.22
CA VAL A 91 20.71 -1.26 13.78
C VAL A 91 22.00 -1.88 13.26
N TYR A 92 22.45 -1.44 12.09
CA TYR A 92 23.68 -1.86 11.43
C TYR A 92 24.59 -0.66 11.24
N VAL A 93 25.65 -0.58 12.05
CA VAL A 93 26.64 0.49 12.03
C VAL A 93 27.89 0.02 11.29
N ASN A 94 28.43 0.85 10.41
CA ASN A 94 29.57 0.56 9.53
C ASN A 94 29.44 -0.79 8.80
N PRO A 95 28.32 -1.04 8.09
CA PRO A 95 28.11 -2.33 7.45
C PRO A 95 28.97 -2.54 6.20
N GLU A 96 29.32 -3.81 5.97
CA GLU A 96 30.06 -4.33 4.82
C GLU A 96 29.43 -5.65 4.33
N ILE A 97 29.18 -5.77 3.04
CA ILE A 97 28.78 -7.04 2.42
C ILE A 97 30.03 -7.91 2.20
N LEU A 98 30.12 -9.02 2.92
CA LEU A 98 31.28 -9.93 2.85
C LEU A 98 31.17 -10.96 1.72
N LYS A 99 29.96 -11.48 1.51
CA LYS A 99 29.70 -12.59 0.58
C LYS A 99 28.34 -12.39 -0.08
N THR A 100 28.27 -12.73 -1.37
CA THR A 100 27.04 -12.76 -2.14
C THR A 100 26.90 -14.10 -2.86
N SER A 101 25.67 -14.55 -3.07
CA SER A 101 25.40 -15.74 -3.88
C SER A 101 25.67 -15.48 -5.36
N ARG A 102 26.10 -16.48 -6.12
CA ARG A 102 26.16 -16.37 -7.60
C ARG A 102 24.77 -16.17 -8.21
N LYS A 103 23.75 -16.80 -7.61
CA LYS A 103 22.36 -16.69 -8.05
C LYS A 103 21.80 -15.31 -7.67
N ARG A 104 21.11 -14.70 -8.63
CA ARG A 104 20.41 -13.43 -8.49
C ARG A 104 18.92 -13.63 -8.77
N ALA A 105 18.09 -12.80 -8.15
CA ALA A 105 16.66 -12.73 -8.40
C ALA A 105 16.30 -11.33 -8.89
N ASN A 106 15.29 -11.26 -9.77
CA ASN A 106 14.63 -10.01 -10.10
C ASN A 106 13.61 -9.73 -9.01
N MET A 107 13.68 -8.55 -8.40
CA MET A 107 12.82 -8.16 -7.29
C MET A 107 12.33 -6.74 -7.54
N ASP A 108 11.07 -6.48 -7.25
CA ASP A 108 10.53 -5.13 -7.32
C ASP A 108 10.99 -4.34 -6.09
N GLU A 109 11.38 -3.09 -6.33
CA GLU A 109 11.89 -2.15 -5.33
C GLU A 109 11.18 -0.81 -5.45
N GLY A 110 10.97 -0.18 -4.30
CA GLY A 110 10.72 1.25 -4.14
C GLY A 110 11.68 1.82 -3.10
N CYS A 111 11.73 3.14 -2.95
CA CYS A 111 12.61 3.80 -2.00
C CYS A 111 11.91 5.01 -1.38
N LEU A 112 12.06 5.18 -0.06
CA LEU A 112 11.49 6.31 0.69
C LEU A 112 12.06 7.67 0.25
N SER A 113 13.23 7.68 -0.40
CA SER A 113 13.87 8.86 -1.00
C SER A 113 13.59 9.03 -2.49
N VAL A 114 12.87 8.11 -3.13
CA VAL A 114 12.45 8.22 -4.54
C VAL A 114 10.96 7.90 -4.64
N ARG A 115 10.14 8.77 -4.04
CA ARG A 115 8.71 8.54 -3.92
C ARG A 115 8.01 8.42 -5.26
N GLY A 116 7.10 7.45 -5.35
CA GLY A 116 6.28 7.22 -6.53
C GLY A 116 7.02 6.68 -7.74
N ILE A 117 8.23 6.15 -7.56
CA ILE A 117 8.92 5.37 -8.59
C ILE A 117 9.18 3.99 -8.02
N TYR A 118 8.84 2.98 -8.81
CA TYR A 118 9.13 1.58 -8.54
C TYR A 118 9.82 0.99 -9.75
N GLY A 119 10.55 -0.10 -9.56
CA GLY A 119 11.14 -0.82 -10.67
C GLY A 119 11.74 -2.13 -10.23
N THR A 120 12.19 -2.90 -11.20
CA THR A 120 12.76 -4.22 -10.97
C THR A 120 14.28 -4.13 -10.91
N THR A 121 14.87 -4.49 -9.78
CA THR A 121 16.32 -4.62 -9.60
C THR A 121 16.73 -6.09 -9.68
N SER A 122 18.00 -6.35 -10.00
CA SER A 122 18.57 -7.69 -9.89
C SER A 122 19.44 -7.75 -8.64
N ARG A 123 19.01 -8.51 -7.62
CA ARG A 123 19.71 -8.63 -6.32
C ARG A 123 20.24 -10.04 -6.11
N HIS A 124 21.26 -10.19 -5.27
CA HIS A 124 21.75 -11.51 -4.89
C HIS A 124 20.73 -12.20 -3.97
N GLU A 125 20.39 -13.46 -4.27
CA GLU A 125 19.39 -14.17 -3.45
C GLU A 125 19.82 -14.35 -1.99
N ARG A 126 21.14 -14.34 -1.73
CA ARG A 126 21.73 -14.42 -0.39
C ARG A 126 22.91 -13.50 -0.25
N VAL A 127 23.00 -12.86 0.91
CA VAL A 127 24.08 -11.95 1.28
C VAL A 127 24.52 -12.23 2.71
N THR A 128 25.82 -12.13 2.98
CA THR A 128 26.37 -12.08 4.34
C THR A 128 26.88 -10.68 4.60
N ILE A 129 26.34 -10.02 5.62
CA ILE A 129 26.76 -8.70 6.05
C ILE A 129 27.54 -8.79 7.37
N ARG A 130 28.57 -7.97 7.50
CA ARG A 130 29.26 -7.67 8.76
C ARG A 130 28.97 -6.23 9.14
N ALA A 131 28.67 -5.97 10.39
CA ALA A 131 28.46 -4.63 10.93
C ALA A 131 28.79 -4.60 12.42
N ARG A 132 28.61 -3.44 13.04
CA ARG A 132 28.59 -3.25 14.48
C ARG A 132 27.21 -2.82 14.95
N ARG A 133 26.92 -3.03 16.22
CA ARG A 133 25.75 -2.50 16.92
C ARG A 133 26.09 -1.15 17.57
N PRO A 134 25.08 -0.36 18.00
CA PRO A 134 25.33 0.94 18.65
C PRO A 134 26.21 0.86 19.90
N ASP A 135 26.20 -0.27 20.62
CA ASP A 135 27.06 -0.54 21.78
C ASP A 135 28.51 -0.91 21.40
N GLY A 136 28.80 -1.03 20.10
CA GLY A 136 30.10 -1.39 19.57
C GLY A 136 30.34 -2.89 19.39
N SER A 137 29.41 -3.75 19.77
CA SER A 137 29.50 -5.20 19.55
C SER A 137 29.45 -5.53 18.05
N ASN A 138 30.15 -6.60 17.64
CA ASN A 138 30.18 -7.05 16.25
C ASN A 138 28.97 -7.92 15.93
N VAL A 139 28.47 -7.81 14.70
CA VAL A 139 27.45 -8.70 14.15
C VAL A 139 27.87 -9.16 12.75
N GLU A 140 27.78 -10.46 12.51
CA GLU A 140 27.86 -11.06 11.17
C GLU A 140 26.58 -11.86 10.93
N ARG A 141 25.90 -11.60 9.81
CA ARG A 141 24.60 -12.22 9.52
C ARG A 141 24.47 -12.59 8.05
N GLY A 142 24.15 -13.86 7.80
CA GLY A 142 23.64 -14.32 6.51
C GLY A 142 22.14 -14.09 6.39
N ALA A 143 21.71 -13.59 5.24
CA ALA A 143 20.31 -13.33 4.88
C ALA A 143 20.00 -13.88 3.49
N GLY A 144 18.71 -14.10 3.21
CA GLY A 144 18.21 -14.43 1.88
C GLY A 144 16.83 -13.83 1.64
N GLY A 145 16.39 -13.82 0.38
CA GLY A 145 15.09 -13.22 -0.01
C GLY A 145 15.04 -11.73 0.30
N LEU A 146 13.92 -11.25 0.84
CA LEU A 146 13.69 -9.83 1.15
C LEU A 146 14.80 -9.23 2.04
N MET A 147 15.30 -9.96 3.03
CA MET A 147 16.36 -9.42 3.90
C MET A 147 17.70 -9.24 3.16
N ALA A 148 18.01 -10.08 2.17
CA ALA A 148 19.19 -9.87 1.33
C ALA A 148 19.02 -8.63 0.43
N GLN A 149 17.82 -8.47 -0.16
CA GLN A 149 17.44 -7.28 -0.92
C GLN A 149 17.57 -6.00 -0.08
N ILE A 150 17.05 -5.98 1.15
CA ILE A 150 17.17 -4.85 2.07
C ILE A 150 18.65 -4.53 2.32
N PHE A 151 19.48 -5.52 2.66
CA PHE A 151 20.90 -5.25 2.90
C PHE A 151 21.63 -4.66 1.69
N GLU A 152 21.35 -5.17 0.49
CA GLU A 152 21.91 -4.61 -0.73
C GLU A 152 21.42 -3.18 -0.97
N HIS A 153 20.12 -2.91 -0.80
CA HIS A 153 19.51 -1.60 -0.98
C HIS A 153 20.04 -0.55 0.02
N GLU A 154 20.10 -0.89 1.31
CA GLU A 154 20.59 0.04 2.32
C GLU A 154 22.09 0.29 2.16
N VAL A 155 22.88 -0.72 1.76
CA VAL A 155 24.31 -0.53 1.48
C VAL A 155 24.53 0.34 0.23
N ASP A 156 23.67 0.25 -0.79
CA ASP A 156 23.69 1.17 -1.93
C ASP A 156 23.52 2.63 -1.47
N HIS A 157 22.57 2.91 -0.58
CA HIS A 157 22.39 4.25 -0.01
C HIS A 157 23.65 4.77 0.69
N LEU A 158 24.37 3.91 1.41
CA LEU A 158 25.63 4.28 2.07
C LEU A 158 26.77 4.56 1.08
N ASN A 159 26.63 4.12 -0.17
CA ASN A 159 27.59 4.34 -1.25
C ASN A 159 27.14 5.44 -2.23
N GLY A 160 26.02 6.12 -1.94
CA GLY A 160 25.49 7.18 -2.80
C GLY A 160 24.74 6.68 -4.03
N ILE A 161 24.30 5.42 -4.01
CA ILE A 161 23.59 4.75 -5.10
C ILE A 161 22.11 4.66 -4.72
N LEU A 162 21.23 5.07 -5.63
CA LEU A 162 19.78 4.87 -5.50
C LEU A 162 19.37 3.71 -6.41
N PHE A 163 18.32 2.97 -6.03
CA PHE A 163 17.88 1.82 -6.84
C PHE A 163 17.55 2.19 -8.30
N ILE A 164 17.09 3.42 -8.55
CA ILE A 164 16.82 3.95 -9.90
C ILE A 164 18.07 4.02 -10.81
N ASP A 165 19.27 3.95 -10.26
CA ASP A 165 20.52 3.97 -11.02
C ASP A 165 20.74 2.64 -11.78
N HIS A 166 20.15 1.55 -11.30
CA HIS A 166 20.33 0.20 -11.88
C HIS A 166 19.03 -0.60 -12.05
N ALA A 167 17.89 -0.06 -11.63
CA ALA A 167 16.59 -0.68 -11.85
C ALA A 167 16.18 -0.65 -13.33
N LYS A 168 15.43 -1.67 -13.74
CA LYS A 168 14.79 -1.78 -15.04
C LYS A 168 13.27 -1.66 -14.88
N ASN A 169 12.58 -1.46 -15.99
CA ASN A 169 11.11 -1.37 -16.02
C ASN A 169 10.59 -0.35 -15.00
N LEU A 170 11.22 0.82 -14.94
CA LEU A 170 10.80 1.88 -14.02
C LEU A 170 9.35 2.27 -14.33
N VAL A 171 8.49 2.12 -13.33
CA VAL A 171 7.11 2.59 -13.35
C VAL A 171 7.02 3.76 -12.39
N ARG A 172 6.52 4.89 -12.90
CA ARG A 172 6.16 6.00 -12.04
C ARG A 172 4.73 5.79 -11.59
N ILE A 173 4.58 5.41 -10.33
CA ILE A 173 3.30 5.47 -9.63
C ILE A 173 3.18 6.89 -9.11
N SER A 174 2.53 7.74 -9.90
CA SER A 174 2.22 9.12 -9.53
C SER A 174 1.56 9.14 -8.14
N HIS A 175 2.32 9.55 -7.12
CA HIS A 175 1.76 10.09 -5.88
C HIS A 175 1.46 11.60 -6.04
N GLY A 176 1.31 12.08 -7.29
CA GLY A 176 0.50 13.29 -7.49
C GLY A 176 -0.84 13.02 -6.83
N ALA A 177 -1.44 14.05 -6.20
CA ALA A 177 -2.74 13.96 -5.53
C ALA A 177 -3.55 12.87 -6.22
N GLN A 178 -3.76 11.73 -5.54
CA GLN A 178 -4.51 10.64 -6.15
C GLN A 178 -5.75 11.29 -6.74
N PRO A 179 -6.07 11.07 -8.04
CA PRO A 179 -7.23 11.71 -8.61
C PRO A 179 -8.39 11.40 -7.67
N SER A 180 -8.99 12.47 -7.15
CA SER A 180 -9.99 12.39 -6.09
C SER A 180 -11.10 11.45 -6.57
N PHE A 181 -11.52 10.51 -5.73
CA PHE A 181 -12.54 9.56 -6.14
C PHE A 181 -13.57 9.29 -5.06
N ALA A 182 -14.79 9.06 -5.54
CA ALA A 182 -15.90 8.60 -4.72
C ALA A 182 -16.03 7.08 -4.82
N TYR A 183 -16.26 6.42 -3.68
CA TYR A 183 -16.50 4.98 -3.64
C TYR A 183 -17.96 4.68 -3.32
N PHE A 184 -18.64 3.93 -4.20
CA PHE A 184 -20.03 3.54 -4.03
C PHE A 184 -20.12 2.04 -3.79
N GLY A 185 -20.66 1.64 -2.64
CA GLY A 185 -20.86 0.22 -2.37
C GLY A 185 -21.59 -0.02 -1.05
N THR A 186 -22.18 -1.20 -0.90
CA THR A 186 -23.00 -1.52 0.28
C THR A 186 -22.64 -2.86 0.92
N PRO A 187 -22.81 -4.02 0.26
CA PRO A 187 -22.63 -5.33 0.89
C PRO A 187 -21.16 -5.65 1.21
N SER A 188 -20.92 -6.76 1.89
CA SER A 188 -19.58 -7.21 2.31
C SER A 188 -18.54 -7.22 1.18
N VAL A 189 -18.91 -7.64 -0.03
CA VAL A 189 -17.99 -7.66 -1.18
C VAL A 189 -17.48 -6.26 -1.56
N ALA A 190 -18.30 -5.23 -1.34
CA ALA A 190 -17.88 -3.84 -1.51
C ALA A 190 -16.97 -3.38 -0.36
N SER A 191 -17.19 -3.85 0.86
CA SER A 191 -16.28 -3.58 1.99
C SER A 191 -14.92 -4.25 1.78
N GLU A 192 -14.90 -5.50 1.32
CA GLU A 192 -13.67 -6.24 0.97
C GLU A 192 -12.87 -5.51 -0.13
N THR A 193 -13.56 -5.02 -1.17
CA THR A 193 -12.91 -4.24 -2.23
C THR A 193 -12.35 -2.91 -1.71
N LEU A 194 -13.10 -2.21 -0.85
CA LEU A 194 -12.63 -0.98 -0.21
C LEU A 194 -11.41 -1.25 0.68
N ALA A 195 -11.39 -2.34 1.47
CA ALA A 195 -10.26 -2.71 2.30
C ALA A 195 -8.99 -2.91 1.46
N MET A 196 -9.08 -3.64 0.34
CA MET A 196 -7.95 -3.83 -0.57
C MET A 196 -7.45 -2.51 -1.17
N LEU A 197 -8.35 -1.60 -1.55
CA LEU A 197 -7.96 -0.26 -2.03
C LEU A 197 -7.18 0.50 -0.96
N LEU A 198 -7.70 0.54 0.27
CA LEU A 198 -7.05 1.23 1.40
C LEU A 198 -5.68 0.63 1.74
N GLU A 199 -5.55 -0.70 1.72
CA GLU A 199 -4.27 -1.40 1.92
C GLU A 199 -3.23 -1.02 0.86
N GLN A 200 -3.66 -0.74 -0.37
CA GLN A 200 -2.79 -0.28 -1.46
C GLN A 200 -2.61 1.26 -1.48
N GLY A 201 -3.08 1.96 -0.44
CA GLY A 201 -2.96 3.41 -0.32
C GLY A 201 -3.97 4.20 -1.15
N PHE A 202 -4.98 3.57 -1.76
CA PHE A 202 -6.08 4.25 -2.46
C PHE A 202 -7.19 4.64 -1.48
N VAL A 203 -7.25 5.91 -1.11
CA VAL A 203 -8.22 6.43 -0.12
C VAL A 203 -9.27 7.28 -0.84
N PRO A 204 -10.57 6.91 -0.81
CA PRO A 204 -11.61 7.73 -1.38
C PRO A 204 -11.87 8.98 -0.52
N ASP A 205 -12.25 10.08 -1.16
CA ASP A 205 -12.65 11.32 -0.46
C ASP A 205 -14.03 11.20 0.18
N VAL A 206 -14.87 10.30 -0.37
CA VAL A 206 -16.19 9.99 0.15
C VAL A 206 -16.59 8.56 -0.18
N VAL A 207 -17.21 7.90 0.79
CA VAL A 207 -17.91 6.62 0.61
C VAL A 207 -19.41 6.89 0.58
N VAL A 208 -20.07 6.43 -0.49
CA VAL A 208 -21.52 6.48 -0.63
C VAL A 208 -22.06 5.06 -0.49
N THR A 209 -22.83 4.82 0.57
CA THR A 209 -23.43 3.51 0.86
C THR A 209 -24.94 3.65 1.07
N SER A 210 -25.64 2.53 1.26
CA SER A 210 -27.05 2.56 1.62
C SER A 210 -27.24 2.91 3.10
N PRO A 211 -28.39 3.50 3.48
CA PRO A 211 -28.75 3.71 4.87
C PRO A 211 -28.70 2.42 5.69
N ASP A 212 -28.61 2.58 7.01
CA ASP A 212 -28.64 1.47 7.95
C ASP A 212 -29.94 0.69 7.75
N ALA A 213 -29.81 -0.64 7.66
CA ALA A 213 -30.92 -1.53 7.35
C ALA A 213 -31.11 -2.56 8.46
N PRO A 214 -32.33 -3.07 8.68
CA PRO A 214 -32.57 -4.14 9.63
C PRO A 214 -31.75 -5.38 9.30
N LYS A 215 -30.98 -5.90 10.28
CA LYS A 215 -30.10 -7.07 10.09
C LYS A 215 -30.29 -8.11 11.21
N GLY A 216 -30.15 -9.39 10.84
CA GLY A 216 -30.19 -10.51 11.78
C GLY A 216 -31.56 -10.78 12.42
N ARG A 217 -31.58 -11.69 13.42
CA ARG A 217 -32.81 -11.97 14.19
C ARG A 217 -33.06 -10.80 15.14
N GLY A 218 -34.25 -10.21 15.06
CA GLY A 218 -34.62 -9.03 15.85
C GLY A 218 -34.60 -7.71 15.08
N LEU A 219 -34.14 -7.71 13.82
CA LEU A 219 -34.28 -6.59 12.87
C LEU A 219 -33.77 -5.24 13.40
N ALA A 220 -32.73 -5.27 14.25
CA ALA A 220 -32.06 -4.05 14.68
C ALA A 220 -31.42 -3.37 13.47
N LEU A 221 -31.52 -2.03 13.42
CA LEU A 221 -30.84 -1.24 12.40
C LEU A 221 -29.33 -1.40 12.60
N ALA A 222 -28.66 -1.83 11.54
CA ALA A 222 -27.22 -1.99 11.52
C ALA A 222 -26.64 -1.26 10.29
N PRO A 223 -25.46 -0.64 10.43
CA PRO A 223 -24.75 -0.10 9.28
C PRO A 223 -24.30 -1.23 8.35
N SER A 224 -24.12 -0.88 7.08
CA SER A 224 -23.45 -1.76 6.12
C SER A 224 -21.98 -1.97 6.51
N GLU A 225 -21.40 -3.12 6.15
CA GLU A 225 -19.99 -3.43 6.34
C GLU A 225 -19.09 -2.37 5.67
N THR A 226 -19.54 -1.79 4.56
CA THR A 226 -18.83 -0.71 3.86
C THR A 226 -18.83 0.58 4.70
N LYS A 227 -19.95 0.91 5.35
CA LYS A 227 -20.07 2.07 6.25
C LYS A 227 -19.17 1.92 7.46
N GLU A 228 -19.18 0.76 8.11
CA GLU A 228 -18.34 0.48 9.29
C GLU A 228 -16.86 0.66 8.96
N LEU A 229 -16.41 0.07 7.84
CA LEU A 229 -15.01 0.18 7.40
C LEU A 229 -14.60 1.62 7.09
N ALA A 230 -15.45 2.37 6.40
CA ALA A 230 -15.18 3.77 6.07
C ALA A 230 -15.04 4.63 7.32
N LEU A 231 -15.96 4.48 8.28
CA LEU A 231 -15.94 5.21 9.55
C LEU A 231 -14.70 4.86 10.39
N LEU A 232 -14.29 3.57 10.40
CA LEU A 232 -13.08 3.12 11.08
C LEU A 232 -11.81 3.81 10.56
N HIS A 233 -11.77 4.11 9.25
CA HIS A 233 -10.64 4.79 8.60
C HIS A 233 -10.81 6.31 8.52
N GLY A 234 -11.84 6.88 9.16
CA GLY A 234 -12.07 8.33 9.18
C GLY A 234 -12.54 8.91 7.84
N ILE A 235 -13.06 8.08 6.94
CA ILE A 235 -13.51 8.50 5.60
C ILE A 235 -14.94 9.05 5.70
N PRO A 236 -15.24 10.21 5.08
CA PRO A 236 -16.60 10.74 5.03
C PRO A 236 -17.60 9.76 4.40
N VAL A 237 -18.80 9.63 5.00
CA VAL A 237 -19.85 8.72 4.52
C VAL A 237 -21.13 9.46 4.18
N LEU A 238 -21.68 9.20 3.00
CA LEU A 238 -23.02 9.60 2.60
C LEU A 238 -23.92 8.36 2.50
N THR A 239 -25.12 8.44 3.08
CA THR A 239 -26.12 7.35 3.05
C THR A 239 -27.45 7.81 2.46
N PRO A 240 -27.49 8.24 1.19
CA PRO A 240 -28.75 8.68 0.60
C PRO A 240 -29.71 7.50 0.40
N GLU A 241 -30.99 7.69 0.73
CA GLU A 241 -32.05 6.74 0.39
C GLU A 241 -32.23 6.61 -1.13
N LYS A 242 -32.07 7.72 -1.86
CA LYS A 242 -32.16 7.82 -3.32
C LYS A 242 -31.09 8.76 -3.86
N LEU A 243 -30.66 8.51 -5.10
CA LEU A 243 -29.76 9.41 -5.83
C LEU A 243 -30.58 10.55 -6.49
N ASP A 244 -31.21 11.38 -5.67
CA ASP A 244 -31.96 12.56 -6.11
C ASP A 244 -31.06 13.81 -6.24
N THR A 245 -31.63 14.94 -6.64
CA THR A 245 -30.89 16.19 -6.87
C THR A 245 -30.08 16.64 -5.65
N GLU A 246 -30.61 16.46 -4.43
CA GLU A 246 -29.91 16.85 -3.20
C GLU A 246 -28.74 15.91 -2.93
N ALA A 247 -28.96 14.60 -3.02
CA ALA A 247 -27.90 13.61 -2.86
C ALA A 247 -26.77 13.82 -3.89
N ILE A 248 -27.13 14.07 -5.15
CA ILE A 248 -26.17 14.33 -6.23
C ILE A 248 -25.37 15.61 -5.94
N ALA A 249 -26.02 16.69 -5.49
CA ALA A 249 -25.32 17.92 -5.13
C ALA A 249 -24.32 17.72 -3.99
N ARG A 250 -24.70 16.94 -2.97
CA ARG A 250 -23.81 16.59 -1.84
C ARG A 250 -22.62 15.74 -2.28
N ILE A 251 -22.82 14.81 -3.21
CA ILE A 251 -21.74 13.99 -3.78
C ILE A 251 -20.81 14.86 -4.64
N ALA A 252 -21.38 15.70 -5.51
CA ALA A 252 -20.62 16.57 -6.41
C ALA A 252 -19.76 17.61 -5.67
N ALA A 253 -20.15 18.01 -4.46
CA ALA A 253 -19.38 18.92 -3.61
C ALA A 253 -18.00 18.38 -3.18
N TYR A 254 -17.75 17.07 -3.33
CA TYR A 254 -16.43 16.48 -3.12
C TYR A 254 -15.49 16.66 -4.31
N GLU A 255 -16.00 17.13 -5.46
CA GLU A 255 -15.20 17.43 -6.66
C GLU A 255 -14.32 16.26 -7.12
N CYS A 256 -14.81 15.03 -6.96
CA CYS A 256 -14.10 13.83 -7.36
C CYS A 256 -13.93 13.75 -8.89
N GLU A 257 -12.73 13.39 -9.35
CA GLU A 257 -12.42 13.17 -10.76
C GLU A 257 -13.11 11.93 -11.35
N TYR A 258 -13.26 10.87 -10.55
CA TYR A 258 -13.94 9.63 -10.95
C TYR A 258 -14.69 8.98 -9.78
N ALA A 259 -15.45 7.94 -10.09
CA ALA A 259 -16.08 7.09 -9.08
C ALA A 259 -15.84 5.61 -9.35
N ILE A 260 -15.76 4.82 -8.28
CA ILE A 260 -15.76 3.36 -8.32
C ILE A 260 -17.07 2.87 -7.72
N VAL A 261 -17.75 1.97 -8.43
CA VAL A 261 -19.03 1.38 -8.01
C VAL A 261 -18.86 -0.13 -7.86
N VAL A 262 -19.17 -0.63 -6.68
CA VAL A 262 -19.13 -2.05 -6.33
C VAL A 262 -20.42 -2.41 -5.59
N ALA A 263 -21.32 -3.12 -6.26
CA ALA A 263 -22.56 -3.63 -5.65
C ALA A 263 -23.37 -2.59 -4.85
N TYR A 264 -23.53 -1.37 -5.38
CA TYR A 264 -24.28 -0.29 -4.70
C TYR A 264 -25.82 -0.45 -4.78
N GLY A 265 -26.32 -1.12 -5.81
CA GLY A 265 -27.73 -1.50 -5.94
C GLY A 265 -28.71 -0.39 -6.36
N LYS A 266 -28.29 0.89 -6.42
CA LYS A 266 -29.11 1.98 -6.95
C LYS A 266 -28.73 2.29 -8.40
N ILE A 267 -29.73 2.69 -9.20
CA ILE A 267 -29.53 3.15 -10.58
C ILE A 267 -28.85 4.52 -10.54
N PHE A 268 -27.77 4.68 -11.29
CA PHE A 268 -27.05 5.95 -11.43
C PHE A 268 -27.73 6.84 -12.47
N PRO A 269 -28.24 8.02 -12.09
CA PRO A 269 -28.75 8.99 -13.05
C PRO A 269 -27.61 9.55 -13.91
N GLU A 270 -27.92 9.94 -15.15
CA GLU A 270 -26.96 10.53 -16.09
C GLU A 270 -26.31 11.81 -15.51
N THR A 271 -27.04 12.57 -14.71
CA THR A 271 -26.54 13.76 -13.99
C THR A 271 -25.47 13.43 -12.96
N LEU A 272 -25.56 12.27 -12.30
CA LEU A 272 -24.53 11.81 -11.37
C LEU A 272 -23.32 11.28 -12.14
N ILE A 273 -23.53 10.50 -13.20
CA ILE A 273 -22.42 9.99 -14.03
C ILE A 273 -21.61 11.15 -14.61
N SER A 274 -22.30 12.19 -15.08
CA SER A 274 -21.68 13.40 -15.64
C SER A 274 -21.00 14.29 -14.61
N ALA A 275 -21.25 14.09 -13.31
CA ALA A 275 -20.58 14.82 -12.24
C ALA A 275 -19.11 14.39 -12.07
N PHE A 276 -18.72 13.25 -12.65
CA PHE A 276 -17.36 12.71 -12.59
C PHE A 276 -16.66 12.90 -13.95
N PRO A 277 -15.69 13.82 -14.08
CA PRO A 277 -15.04 14.15 -15.35
C PRO A 277 -14.40 12.95 -16.09
N GLN A 278 -13.79 12.02 -15.35
CA GLN A 278 -13.21 10.80 -15.92
C GLN A 278 -14.22 9.64 -16.00
N GLY A 279 -15.42 9.83 -15.45
CA GLY A 279 -16.54 8.91 -15.45
C GLY A 279 -16.60 7.97 -14.26
N VAL A 280 -17.47 6.97 -14.37
CA VAL A 280 -17.78 6.02 -13.30
C VAL A 280 -17.35 4.62 -13.72
N ILE A 281 -16.50 3.98 -12.92
CA ILE A 281 -16.04 2.61 -13.12
C ILE A 281 -16.96 1.69 -12.32
N ASN A 282 -17.59 0.72 -12.99
CA ASN A 282 -18.41 -0.31 -12.35
C ASN A 282 -17.67 -1.65 -12.37
N VAL A 283 -17.62 -2.32 -11.22
CA VAL A 283 -17.09 -3.68 -11.07
C VAL A 283 -18.26 -4.67 -11.13
N HIS A 284 -18.32 -5.44 -12.22
CA HIS A 284 -19.40 -6.36 -12.51
C HIS A 284 -18.94 -7.82 -12.40
N TYR A 285 -19.71 -8.67 -11.72
CA TYR A 285 -19.31 -10.05 -11.37
C TYR A 285 -19.66 -11.09 -12.44
N SER A 286 -19.39 -10.75 -13.70
CA SER A 286 -19.35 -11.69 -14.82
C SER A 286 -18.32 -11.23 -15.86
N LEU A 287 -18.01 -12.11 -16.81
CA LEU A 287 -17.29 -11.74 -18.04
C LEU A 287 -18.29 -11.13 -19.04
N LEU A 288 -18.48 -9.81 -18.98
CA LEU A 288 -19.34 -9.08 -19.92
C LEU A 288 -18.94 -9.38 -21.38
N PRO A 289 -19.90 -9.43 -22.31
CA PRO A 289 -21.31 -9.04 -22.16
C PRO A 289 -22.22 -10.12 -21.54
N LYS A 290 -21.69 -11.27 -21.06
CA LYS A 290 -22.54 -12.28 -20.41
C LYS A 290 -23.09 -11.78 -19.08
N TYR A 291 -24.33 -12.16 -18.78
CA TYR A 291 -25.00 -11.93 -17.49
C TYR A 291 -24.97 -10.48 -16.99
N ARG A 292 -25.43 -9.54 -17.81
CA ARG A 292 -25.74 -8.17 -17.35
C ARG A 292 -26.81 -8.18 -16.26
N GLY A 293 -26.82 -7.17 -15.41
CA GLY A 293 -27.85 -6.95 -14.40
C GLY A 293 -27.49 -7.49 -13.02
N ALA A 294 -28.52 -7.66 -12.18
CA ALA A 294 -28.34 -7.70 -10.72
C ALA A 294 -27.82 -9.04 -10.16
N THR A 295 -27.90 -10.15 -10.90
CA THR A 295 -27.59 -11.50 -10.40
C THR A 295 -26.65 -12.27 -11.34
N PRO A 296 -25.47 -11.72 -11.66
CA PRO A 296 -24.56 -12.30 -12.65
C PRO A 296 -23.99 -13.65 -12.22
N LEU A 297 -23.66 -13.78 -10.93
CA LEU A 297 -23.06 -14.99 -10.36
C LEU A 297 -24.08 -16.13 -10.30
N GLU A 298 -25.28 -15.86 -9.82
CA GLU A 298 -26.37 -16.84 -9.76
C GLU A 298 -26.75 -17.32 -11.16
N ALA A 299 -26.77 -16.41 -12.15
CA ALA A 299 -27.07 -16.76 -13.54
C ALA A 299 -25.99 -17.68 -14.14
N ALA A 300 -24.71 -17.40 -13.89
CA ALA A 300 -23.61 -18.26 -14.34
C ALA A 300 -23.68 -19.67 -13.70
N LEU A 301 -23.96 -19.73 -12.39
CA LEU A 301 -24.13 -21.00 -11.67
C LEU A 301 -25.32 -21.80 -12.20
N LEU A 302 -26.47 -21.15 -12.42
CA LEU A 302 -27.68 -21.80 -12.95
C LEU A 302 -27.48 -22.32 -14.37
N ALA A 303 -26.72 -21.61 -15.19
CA ALA A 303 -26.37 -22.04 -16.54
C ALA A 303 -25.33 -23.18 -16.56
N GLY A 304 -24.70 -23.49 -15.43
CA GLY A 304 -23.63 -24.48 -15.34
C GLY A 304 -22.33 -24.02 -16.01
N ASP A 305 -22.08 -22.72 -16.07
CA ASP A 305 -20.87 -22.18 -16.70
C ASP A 305 -19.62 -22.63 -15.92
N ALA A 306 -18.67 -23.25 -16.62
CA ALA A 306 -17.40 -23.72 -16.03
C ALA A 306 -16.44 -22.57 -15.69
N VAL A 307 -16.62 -21.41 -16.32
CA VAL A 307 -15.79 -20.21 -16.15
C VAL A 307 -16.71 -19.00 -16.06
N THR A 308 -16.52 -18.21 -15.01
CA THR A 308 -17.01 -16.83 -14.88
C THR A 308 -15.83 -15.93 -14.50
N GLY A 309 -16.09 -14.68 -14.17
CA GLY A 309 -15.05 -13.73 -13.81
C GLY A 309 -15.62 -12.40 -13.37
N VAL A 310 -14.79 -11.36 -13.44
CA VAL A 310 -15.14 -9.99 -13.09
C VAL A 310 -14.81 -9.10 -14.28
N THR A 311 -15.65 -8.12 -14.57
CA THR A 311 -15.36 -7.09 -15.56
C THR A 311 -15.33 -5.73 -14.90
N MET A 312 -14.29 -4.96 -15.17
CA MET A 312 -14.28 -3.51 -14.95
C MET A 312 -14.76 -2.83 -16.21
N GLN A 313 -15.80 -1.99 -16.11
CA GLN A 313 -16.35 -1.24 -17.24
C GLN A 313 -16.55 0.23 -16.86
N LYS A 314 -16.46 1.12 -17.85
CA LYS A 314 -16.91 2.51 -17.70
C LYS A 314 -18.42 2.57 -17.90
N MET A 315 -19.20 2.98 -16.89
CA MET A 315 -20.66 2.99 -16.98
C MET A 315 -21.15 3.80 -18.18
N ALA A 316 -22.09 3.21 -18.92
CA ALA A 316 -22.89 3.89 -19.92
C ALA A 316 -24.32 4.11 -19.39
N LYS A 317 -25.15 4.81 -20.17
CA LYS A 317 -26.58 4.98 -19.89
C LYS A 317 -27.33 3.64 -19.84
N GLU A 318 -26.94 2.71 -20.69
CA GLU A 318 -27.48 1.36 -20.71
C GLU A 318 -26.83 0.49 -19.64
N LEU A 319 -27.64 -0.33 -18.97
CA LEU A 319 -27.22 -1.19 -17.87
C LEU A 319 -26.15 -2.19 -18.33
N ASP A 320 -24.98 -2.13 -17.70
CA ASP A 320 -23.83 -3.01 -17.94
C ASP A 320 -23.42 -3.14 -19.41
N ALA A 321 -23.59 -2.06 -20.17
CA ALA A 321 -23.22 -1.94 -21.58
C ALA A 321 -22.04 -0.99 -21.80
N GLY A 322 -21.31 -0.68 -20.73
CA GLY A 322 -20.15 0.19 -20.74
C GLY A 322 -18.96 -0.37 -21.49
N ASP A 323 -18.01 0.50 -21.83
CA ASP A 323 -16.73 0.09 -22.41
C ASP A 323 -15.96 -0.75 -21.39
N ILE A 324 -15.54 -1.95 -21.80
CA ILE A 324 -14.77 -2.88 -20.98
C ILE A 324 -13.34 -2.36 -20.84
N ILE A 325 -12.88 -2.21 -19.60
CA ILE A 325 -11.53 -1.77 -19.24
C ILE A 325 -10.62 -2.99 -19.01
N ALA A 326 -11.11 -3.99 -18.26
CA ALA A 326 -10.35 -5.20 -17.91
C ALA A 326 -11.29 -6.37 -17.54
N GLN A 327 -10.80 -7.60 -17.71
CA GLN A 327 -11.48 -8.88 -17.38
C GLN A 327 -10.49 -9.93 -16.88
#